data_AF-A0A9D1Y1A4-F1
#
_entry.id   AF-A0A9D1Y1A4-F1
#
_cell.length_a   1.000
_cell.length_b   1.000
_cell.length_c   1.000
_cell.angle_alpha   90.00
_cell.angle_beta   90.00
_cell.angle_gamma   90.00
#
_symmetry.space_group_name_H-M   'P 1'
#
loop_
_entity.id
_entity.type
_entity.pdbx_description
1 polymer ?
#
loop_
_entity_poly.entity_id
_entity_poly.type
_entity_poly.pdbx_seq_one_letter_code
_entity_poly.pdbx_strand_id
1 'polypeptide(L)'
;MISKKQYIIILISVLVVVWLSMFVTDFISASTLRMPKFVLPIDTADDGGSGTYLGLGYTVELEVHLDVDLGVVIEKTEMKVFGRVIASSERERESIGY
;
A
#
# COMPACT_ATOMS: atom_id res chain seq x y z
N MET A 1 -4.73 40.26 4.97
CA MET A 1 -6.10 39.70 5.15
C MET A 1 -6.25 38.59 4.12
N ILE A 2 -6.40 37.33 4.56
CA ILE A 2 -6.53 36.19 3.65
C ILE A 2 -7.95 36.22 3.05
N SER A 3 -8.05 36.24 1.73
CA SER A 3 -9.35 36.20 1.04
C SER A 3 -9.98 34.81 1.13
N LYS A 4 -11.31 34.72 0.97
CA LYS A 4 -12.03 33.43 0.93
C LYS A 4 -11.43 32.45 -0.10
N LYS A 5 -11.00 32.97 -1.26
CA LYS A 5 -10.33 32.17 -2.30
C LYS A 5 -8.99 31.60 -1.82
N GLN A 6 -8.18 32.42 -1.15
CA GLN A 6 -6.90 31.97 -0.58
C GLN A 6 -7.10 30.95 0.53
N TYR A 7 -8.14 31.09 1.36
CA TYR A 7 -8.47 30.09 2.39
C TYR A 7 -8.82 28.73 1.77
N ILE A 8 -9.64 28.71 0.71
CA ILE A 8 -9.98 27.49 -0.01
C ILE A 8 -8.72 26.83 -0.59
N ILE A 9 -7.84 27.63 -1.21
CA ILE A 9 -6.58 27.12 -1.77
C ILE A 9 -5.72 26.50 -0.66
N ILE A 10 -5.55 27.18 0.47
CA ILE A 10 -4.78 26.65 1.60
C ILE A 10 -5.37 25.33 2.10
N LEU A 11 -6.69 25.27 2.25
CA LEU A 11 -7.37 24.05 2.70
C LEU A 11 -7.14 22.88 1.75
N ILE A 12 -7.30 23.10 0.44
CA ILE A 12 -7.04 22.07 -0.59
C ILE A 12 -5.58 21.64 -0.55
N SER A 13 -4.64 22.59 -0.44
CA SER A 13 -3.21 22.28 -0.36
C SER A 13 -2.89 21.40 0.86
N VAL A 14 -3.48 21.68 2.03
CA VAL A 14 -3.30 20.85 3.22
C VAL A 14 -3.83 19.44 2.99
N LEU A 15 -5.03 19.30 2.40
CA LEU A 15 -5.60 17.99 2.09
C LEU A 15 -4.73 17.19 1.10
N VAL A 16 -4.18 17.86 0.08
CA VAL A 16 -3.26 17.23 -0.89
C VAL A 16 -1.98 16.77 -0.20
N VAL A 17 -1.42 17.55 0.72
CA VAL A 17 -0.21 17.15 1.47
C VAL A 17 -0.48 15.95 2.36
N VAL A 18 -1.60 15.93 3.08
CA VAL A 18 -2.01 14.77 3.89
C VAL A 18 -2.19 13.54 3.01
N TRP A 19 -2.88 13.68 1.88
CA TRP A 19 -3.06 12.60 0.92
C TRP A 19 -1.73 12.06 0.38
N LEU A 20 -0.82 12.95 -0.06
CA LEU A 20 0.50 12.57 -0.54
C LEU A 20 1.30 11.84 0.54
N SER A 21 1.21 12.26 1.80
CA SER A 21 1.92 11.59 2.90
C SER A 21 1.44 10.15 3.12
N MET A 22 0.13 9.91 3.02
CA MET A 22 -0.44 8.56 3.11
C MET A 22 -0.01 7.72 1.92
N PHE A 23 -0.14 8.26 0.71
CA PHE A 23 0.27 7.62 -0.53
C PHE A 23 1.74 7.20 -0.51
N VAL A 24 2.65 8.12 -0.15
CA VAL A 24 4.09 7.85 -0.09
C VAL A 24 4.41 6.79 0.98
N THR A 25 3.72 6.83 2.12
CA THR A 25 3.92 5.82 3.16
C THR A 25 3.60 4.42 2.64
N ASP A 26 2.45 4.25 2.00
CA ASP A 26 2.03 2.95 1.48
C ASP A 26 2.85 2.52 0.25
N PHE A 27 3.30 3.47 -0.57
CA PHE A 27 4.26 3.21 -1.65
C PHE A 27 5.58 2.65 -1.12
N ILE A 28 6.13 3.22 -0.05
CA ILE A 28 7.36 2.71 0.57
C ILE A 28 7.10 1.32 1.16
N SER A 29 5.96 1.11 1.82
CA SER A 29 5.59 -0.22 2.33
C SER A 29 5.52 -1.26 1.21
N ALA A 30 4.84 -0.96 0.11
CA ALA A 30 4.74 -1.81 -1.07
C ALA A 30 6.08 -1.99 -1.81
N SER A 31 7.05 -1.10 -1.63
CA SER A 31 8.40 -1.23 -2.20
C SER A 31 9.37 -1.99 -1.28
N THR A 32 8.95 -2.32 -0.06
CA THR A 32 9.80 -2.94 0.98
C THR A 32 9.19 -4.20 1.58
N LEU A 33 8.20 -4.79 0.90
CA LEU A 33 7.48 -5.99 1.36
C LEU A 33 6.92 -5.84 2.77
N ARG A 34 6.32 -4.67 3.06
CA ARG A 34 5.67 -4.37 4.34
C ARG A 34 4.18 -4.13 4.14
N MET A 35 3.42 -4.38 5.20
CA MET A 35 1.98 -4.17 5.17
C MET A 35 1.68 -2.66 5.02
N PRO A 36 0.86 -2.27 4.03
CA PRO A 36 0.41 -0.89 3.88
C PRO A 36 -0.48 -0.48 5.08
N LYS A 37 -0.44 0.81 5.44
CA LYS A 37 -1.06 1.34 6.67
C LYS A 37 -2.32 2.17 6.44
N PHE A 38 -2.41 2.86 5.30
CA PHE A 38 -3.52 3.79 5.01
C PHE A 38 -4.48 3.23 3.95
N VAL A 39 -4.50 1.91 3.78
CA VAL A 39 -5.42 1.21 2.90
C VAL A 39 -6.49 0.46 3.70
N LEU A 40 -7.61 0.18 3.04
CA LEU A 40 -8.69 -0.63 3.58
C LEU A 40 -8.77 -1.96 2.81
N PRO A 41 -8.98 -3.11 3.49
CA PRO A 41 -9.18 -4.37 2.81
C PRO A 41 -10.48 -4.33 2.00
N ILE A 42 -10.43 -4.75 0.74
CA ILE A 42 -11.63 -4.87 -0.11
C ILE A 42 -11.95 -6.33 -0.46
N ASP A 43 -10.92 -7.16 -0.58
CA ASP A 43 -11.04 -8.59 -0.83
C ASP A 43 -9.80 -9.27 -0.26
N THR A 44 -9.94 -10.07 0.79
CA THR A 44 -8.82 -10.67 1.51
C THR A 44 -9.04 -12.16 1.73
N ALA A 45 -7.97 -12.93 1.60
CA ALA A 45 -7.93 -14.34 1.95
C ALA A 45 -7.74 -14.52 3.48
N ASP A 46 -8.06 -15.72 3.97
CA ASP A 46 -7.89 -16.12 5.38
C ASP A 46 -6.50 -16.72 5.65
N ASP A 47 -5.47 -16.12 5.07
CA ASP A 47 -4.07 -16.56 5.12
C ASP A 47 -3.15 -15.57 5.86
N GLY A 48 -3.75 -14.64 6.62
CA GLY A 48 -3.02 -13.62 7.35
C GLY A 48 -2.90 -12.29 6.63
N GLY A 49 -3.51 -12.13 5.45
CA GLY A 49 -3.71 -10.82 4.83
C GLY A 49 -3.40 -10.74 3.34
N SER A 50 -3.31 -11.85 2.59
CA SER A 50 -3.31 -11.74 1.14
C SER A 50 -4.61 -11.11 0.66
N GLY A 51 -4.52 -10.36 -0.42
CA GLY A 51 -5.69 -9.80 -1.06
C GLY A 51 -5.46 -8.41 -1.62
N THR A 52 -6.58 -7.78 -1.99
CA THR A 52 -6.60 -6.43 -2.52
C THR A 52 -7.01 -5.45 -1.44
N TYR A 53 -6.25 -4.36 -1.36
CA TYR A 53 -6.47 -3.24 -0.47
C TYR A 53 -6.65 -1.95 -1.26
N LEU A 54 -7.59 -1.11 -0.83
CA LEU A 54 -7.92 0.16 -1.46
C LEU A 54 -7.40 1.33 -0.63
N GLY A 55 -6.50 2.11 -1.22
CA GLY A 55 -6.11 3.43 -0.75
C GLY A 55 -6.90 4.53 -1.47
N LEU A 56 -6.74 5.77 -1.03
CA LEU A 56 -7.40 6.89 -1.70
C LEU A 56 -6.77 7.13 -3.08
N GLY A 57 -7.38 6.61 -4.15
CA GLY A 57 -6.91 6.79 -5.53
C GLY A 57 -5.85 5.77 -6.01
N TYR A 58 -5.63 4.70 -5.26
CA TYR A 58 -4.70 3.62 -5.60
C TYR A 58 -5.13 2.29 -4.97
N THR A 59 -4.62 1.19 -5.48
CA THR A 59 -4.81 -0.15 -4.89
C THR A 59 -3.46 -0.77 -4.57
N VAL A 60 -3.45 -1.67 -3.58
CA VAL A 60 -2.30 -2.50 -3.21
C VAL A 60 -2.77 -3.94 -3.19
N GLU A 61 -2.14 -4.77 -4.00
CA GLU A 61 -2.27 -6.23 -3.96
C GLU A 61 -1.15 -6.78 -3.09
N LEU A 62 -1.52 -7.64 -2.14
CA LEU A 62 -0.63 -8.28 -1.19
C LEU A 62 -0.74 -9.79 -1.37
N GLU A 63 0.38 -10.48 -1.46
CA GLU A 63 0.43 -11.93 -1.33
C GLU A 63 1.30 -12.27 -0.12
N VAL A 64 0.76 -13.07 0.78
CA VAL A 64 1.40 -13.51 2.02
C VAL A 64 1.40 -15.02 2.11
N HIS A 65 2.35 -15.54 2.88
CA HIS A 65 2.48 -16.94 3.19
C HIS A 65 2.56 -17.13 4.71
N LEU A 66 1.90 -18.18 5.20
CA LEU A 66 1.99 -18.59 6.61
C LEU A 66 3.16 -19.56 6.76
N ASP A 67 4.27 -19.04 7.28
CA ASP A 67 5.41 -19.84 7.69
C ASP A 67 5.25 -20.31 9.14
N VAL A 68 5.63 -21.56 9.43
CA VAL A 68 5.44 -22.17 10.75
C VAL A 68 6.29 -21.49 11.83
N ASP A 69 7.48 -20.99 11.47
CA ASP A 69 8.44 -20.42 12.40
C ASP A 69 8.38 -18.88 12.43
N LEU A 70 8.08 -18.25 11.29
CA LEU A 70 8.08 -16.79 11.12
C LEU A 70 6.68 -16.16 11.15
N GLY A 71 5.61 -16.96 11.07
CA GLY A 71 4.24 -16.47 11.01
C GLY A 71 3.88 -15.91 9.63
N VAL A 72 3.17 -14.77 9.59
CA VAL A 72 2.74 -14.14 8.32
C VAL A 72 3.93 -13.47 7.64
N VAL A 73 4.34 -14.00 6.49
CA VAL A 73 5.43 -13.46 5.66
C VAL A 73 4.85 -12.88 4.38
N ILE A 74 5.15 -11.61 4.10
CA ILE A 74 4.76 -10.97 2.84
C ILE A 74 5.71 -11.44 1.74
N GLU A 75 5.16 -12.10 0.72
CA GLU A 75 5.90 -12.62 -0.43
C GLU A 75 5.92 -11.62 -1.57
N LYS A 76 4.79 -10.97 -1.85
CA LYS A 76 4.67 -10.03 -2.96
C LYS A 76 3.78 -8.85 -2.61
N THR A 77 4.14 -7.69 -3.13
CA THR A 77 3.38 -6.46 -3.01
C THR A 77 3.36 -5.72 -4.34
N GLU A 78 2.17 -5.34 -4.81
CA GLU A 78 1.99 -4.61 -6.07
C GLU A 78 1.04 -3.43 -5.86
N MET A 79 1.55 -2.21 -6.05
CA MET A 79 0.77 -0.98 -5.93
C MET A 79 0.40 -0.44 -7.31
N LYS A 80 -0.90 -0.16 -7.51
CA LYS A 80 -1.45 0.36 -8.75
C LYS A 80 -2.11 1.72 -8.56
N VAL A 81 -1.89 2.62 -9.52
CA VAL A 81 -2.62 3.89 -9.65
C VAL A 81 -3.35 3.87 -10.98
N PHE A 82 -4.68 4.04 -10.96
CA PHE A 82 -5.54 3.92 -12.14
C PHE A 82 -5.29 2.65 -12.96
N GLY A 83 -5.09 1.51 -12.26
CA GLY A 83 -4.82 0.21 -12.88
C GLY A 83 -3.41 0.02 -13.42
N ARG A 84 -2.51 1.01 -13.29
CA ARG A 84 -1.10 0.87 -13.70
C ARG A 84 -0.22 0.61 -12.48
N VAL A 85 0.61 -0.42 -12.56
CA VAL A 85 1.62 -0.73 -11.54
C VAL A 85 2.63 0.40 -11.46
N ILE A 86 2.86 0.90 -10.24
CA ILE A 86 3.84 1.95 -9.95
C ILE A 86 4.92 1.50 -8.97
N ALA A 87 4.65 0.47 -8.18
CA ALA A 87 5.63 -0.23 -7.34
C ALA A 87 5.28 -1.71 -7.33
N SER A 88 6.31 -2.55 -7.41
CA SER A 88 6.20 -3.99 -7.24
C SER A 88 7.42 -4.45 -6.48
N SER A 89 7.21 -5.34 -5.52
CA SER A 89 8.29 -6.02 -4.82
C SER A 89 7.89 -7.46 -4.62
N GLU A 90 8.84 -8.35 -4.81
CA GLU A 90 8.65 -9.79 -4.68
C GLU A 90 9.86 -10.34 -3.96
N ARG A 91 9.62 -11.23 -3.01
CA ARG A 91 10.67 -11.90 -2.25
C ARG A 91 11.22 -13.02 -3.11
N GLU A 92 12.52 -13.02 -3.36
CA GLU A 92 13.18 -14.18 -3.96
C GLU A 92 12.99 -15.38 -3.03
N ARG A 93 12.21 -16.37 -3.47
CA ARG A 93 12.15 -17.67 -2.78
C ARG A 93 13.51 -18.34 -2.98
N GLU A 94 14.30 -18.45 -1.93
CA GLU A 94 15.42 -19.40 -1.94
C GLU A 94 14.83 -20.79 -2.15
N SER A 95 15.01 -21.32 -3.36
CA SER A 95 14.67 -22.71 -3.67
C SER A 95 15.62 -23.60 -2.89
N ILE A 96 15.26 -23.91 -1.64
CA ILE A 96 15.90 -25.02 -0.93
C ILE A 96 15.35 -26.28 -1.62
N GLY A 97 16.09 -26.74 -2.63
CA GLY A 97 15.90 -28.06 -3.23
C GLY A 97 16.07 -29.11 -2.15
N TYR A 98 15.01 -29.87 -1.91
CA TYR A 98 15.07 -31.12 -1.16
C TYR A 98 15.52 -32.26 -2.07
#